data_AF-A0A924X429-F1
#
_entry.id   AF-A0A924X429-F1
#
_cell.length_a   1.000
_cell.length_b   1.000
_cell.length_c   1.000
_cell.angle_alpha   90.00
_cell.angle_beta   90.00
_cell.angle_gamma   90.00
#
_symmetry.space_group_name_H-M   'P 1'
#
loop_
_entity.id
_entity.type
_entity.pdbx_description
1 polymer ?
#
loop_
_entity_poly.entity_id
_entity_poly.type
_entity_poly.pdbx_seq_one_letter_code
_entity_poly.pdbx_strand_id
1 'polypeptide(L)' 'MNSNLNLLQPYPFQRLRDLFKGITPNPAYSPINLSIGEPKHTTPQLIKNALMDNLSGLATYPTTVGIPELRQA' A
#
# COMPACT_ATOMS: atom_id res chain seq x y z
N MET A 1 -26.93 -11.56 6.04
CA MET A 1 -25.80 -11.14 5.17
C MET A 1 -26.00 -9.65 4.83
N ASN A 2 -24.96 -8.82 4.85
CA ASN A 2 -25.09 -7.37 4.60
C ASN A 2 -25.26 -7.08 3.09
N SER A 3 -26.44 -6.57 2.69
CA SER A 3 -26.77 -6.26 1.29
C SER A 3 -25.91 -5.14 0.69
N ASN A 4 -25.33 -4.27 1.52
CA ASN A 4 -24.50 -3.16 1.06
C ASN A 4 -23.18 -3.62 0.44
N LEU A 5 -22.74 -4.85 0.70
CA LEU A 5 -21.54 -5.41 0.07
C LEU A 5 -21.70 -5.57 -1.45
N ASN A 6 -22.94 -5.73 -1.94
CA ASN A 6 -23.22 -5.82 -3.38
C ASN A 6 -23.04 -4.49 -4.12
N LEU A 7 -22.95 -3.38 -3.38
CA LEU A 7 -22.73 -2.04 -3.96
C LEU A 7 -21.24 -1.74 -4.20
N LEU A 8 -20.34 -2.56 -3.63
CA LEU A 8 -18.90 -2.38 -3.79
C LEU A 8 -18.50 -2.51 -5.26
N GLN A 9 -17.69 -1.58 -5.71
CA GLN A 9 -17.11 -1.59 -7.04
C GLN A 9 -15.68 -2.15 -6.97
N PRO A 10 -15.22 -2.84 -8.03
CA PRO A 10 -13.83 -3.27 -8.10
C PRO A 10 -12.90 -2.06 -8.09
N TYR A 11 -11.70 -2.23 -7.54
CA TYR A 11 -10.69 -1.19 -7.56
C TYR A 11 -10.37 -0.74 -9.01
N PRO A 12 -10.00 0.54 -9.24
CA PRO A 12 -9.73 1.04 -10.60
C PRO A 12 -8.68 0.23 -11.38
N PHE A 13 -7.62 -0.25 -10.72
CA PHE A 13 -6.59 -1.07 -11.37
C PHE A 13 -7.12 -2.44 -11.82
N GLN A 14 -8.14 -3.00 -11.14
CA GLN A 14 -8.78 -4.24 -11.57
C GLN A 14 -9.56 -3.99 -12.86
N ARG A 15 -10.33 -2.90 -12.94
CA ARG A 15 -11.02 -2.50 -14.17
C ARG A 15 -10.06 -2.25 -15.33
N LEU A 16 -8.88 -1.68 -15.05
CA LEU A 16 -7.83 -1.49 -16.06
C LEU A 16 -7.26 -2.83 -16.56
N ARG A 17 -7.05 -3.81 -15.68
CA ARG A 17 -6.63 -5.17 -16.09
C ARG A 17 -7.68 -5.83 -16.96
N ASP A 18 -8.96 -5.70 -16.60
CA ASP A 18 -10.07 -6.25 -17.40
C ASP A 18 -10.13 -5.61 -18.79
N LEU A 19 -9.87 -4.30 -18.88
CA LEU A 19 -9.80 -3.58 -20.15
C LEU A 19 -8.70 -4.11 -21.08
N PHE A 20 -7.55 -4.53 -20.54
CA PHE A 20 -6.45 -5.08 -21.32
C PHE A 20 -6.58 -6.57 -21.65
N LYS A 21 -7.65 -7.24 -21.21
CA LYS A 21 -7.83 -8.68 -21.41
C LYS A 21 -7.85 -9.04 -22.90
N GLY A 22 -6.99 -9.98 -23.29
CA GLY A 22 -6.87 -10.45 -24.68
C GLY A 22 -5.93 -9.62 -25.56
N ILE A 23 -5.35 -8.54 -25.03
CA ILE A 23 -4.34 -7.75 -25.74
C ILE A 23 -2.96 -8.37 -25.47
N THR A 24 -2.20 -8.65 -26.53
CA THR A 24 -0.80 -9.07 -26.43
C THR A 24 0.10 -7.88 -26.77
N PRO A 25 0.85 -7.32 -25.79
CA PRO A 25 1.80 -6.25 -26.05
C PRO A 25 2.93 -6.70 -26.98
N ASN A 26 3.56 -5.75 -27.67
CA ASN A 26 4.73 -6.03 -28.50
C ASN A 26 5.89 -6.51 -27.60
N PRO A 27 6.46 -7.72 -27.83
CA PRO A 27 7.49 -8.31 -26.97
C PRO A 27 8.83 -7.57 -27.03
N ALA A 28 9.05 -6.70 -28.03
CA ALA A 28 10.27 -5.90 -28.14
C ALA A 28 10.38 -4.79 -27.08
N TYR A 29 9.30 -4.46 -26.37
CA TYR A 29 9.25 -3.34 -25.43
C TYR A 29 8.88 -3.77 -24.02
N SER A 30 9.53 -3.18 -23.03
CA SER A 30 9.16 -3.33 -21.62
C SER A 30 8.02 -2.37 -21.26
N PRO A 31 7.01 -2.81 -20.48
CA PRO A 31 5.89 -1.97 -20.09
C PRO A 31 6.32 -0.88 -19.10
N ILE A 32 5.85 0.35 -19.31
CA ILE A 32 5.98 1.45 -18.35
C ILE A 32 4.66 1.60 -17.61
N ASN A 33 4.62 1.21 -16.34
CA ASN A 33 3.40 1.28 -15.54
C ASN A 33 3.26 2.64 -14.85
N LEU A 34 2.39 3.49 -15.39
CA LEU A 34 2.02 4.79 -14.81
C LEU A 34 0.59 4.79 -14.23
N SER A 35 -0.03 3.61 -14.13
CA SER A 35 -1.44 3.48 -13.75
C SER A 35 -1.69 3.44 -12.25
N ILE A 36 -0.65 3.21 -11.45
CA ILE A 36 -0.74 3.06 -9.99
C ILE A 36 0.10 4.15 -9.33
N GLY A 37 -0.53 4.98 -8.49
CA GLY A 37 0.10 6.08 -7.76
C GLY A 37 0.83 5.67 -6.48
N GLU A 38 1.30 4.42 -6.38
CA GLU A 38 2.05 3.95 -5.21
C GLU A 38 3.56 4.20 -5.38
N PRO A 39 4.25 4.72 -4.35
CA PRO A 39 5.69 4.90 -4.42
C PRO A 39 6.40 3.56 -4.57
N LYS A 40 7.41 3.50 -5.46
CA LYS A 40 8.26 2.32 -5.67
C LYS A 40 9.67 2.46 -5.06
N HIS A 41 9.97 3.60 -4.46
CA HIS A 41 11.25 3.82 -3.80
C HIS A 41 11.36 3.00 -2.52
N THR A 42 12.59 2.56 -2.22
CA THR A 42 12.89 1.82 -1.00
C THR A 42 12.72 2.69 0.23
N THR A 43 12.15 2.13 1.30
CA THR A 43 12.07 2.81 2.60
C THR A 43 13.48 3.14 3.13
N PRO A 44 13.74 4.39 3.58
CA PRO A 44 15.02 4.79 4.16
C PRO A 44 15.46 3.92 5.34
N GLN A 45 16.78 3.68 5.46
CA GLN A 45 17.33 2.82 6.52
C GLN A 45 17.12 3.39 7.92
N LEU A 46 17.14 4.71 8.08
CA LEU A 46 16.86 5.39 9.36
C LEU A 46 15.53 4.94 9.98
N ILE A 47 14.48 4.84 9.17
CA ILE A 47 13.15 4.41 9.60
C ILE A 47 13.17 2.94 10.03
N LYS A 48 13.84 2.09 9.24
CA LYS A 48 13.96 0.65 9.55
C LYS A 48 14.70 0.43 10.87
N ASN A 49 15.79 1.16 11.10
CA ASN A 49 16.57 1.07 12.33
C ASN A 49 15.73 1.51 13.53
N ALA A 50 15.06 2.66 13.45
CA ALA A 50 14.19 3.14 14.53
C ALA A 50 13.09 2.11 14.91
N LEU A 51 12.51 1.41 13.93
CA LEU A 51 11.56 0.33 14.20
C LEU A 51 12.23 -0.88 14.87
N MET A 52 13.35 -1.36 14.34
CA MET A 52 14.07 -2.55 14.86
C MET A 52 14.57 -2.33 16.28
N ASP A 53 15.06 -1.14 16.59
CA ASP A 53 15.59 -0.78 17.90
C ASP A 53 14.50 -0.69 18.99
N ASN A 54 13.22 -0.61 18.61
CA ASN A 54 12.08 -0.41 19.52
C ASN A 54 11.07 -1.58 19.54
N LEU A 55 11.46 -2.78 19.08
CA LEU A 55 10.57 -3.96 19.01
C LEU A 55 10.10 -4.47 20.39
N SER A 56 10.78 -4.11 21.48
CA SER A 56 10.38 -4.46 22.84
C SER A 56 8.99 -3.93 23.22
N GLY A 57 8.53 -2.85 22.56
CA GLY A 57 7.21 -2.26 22.79
C GLY A 57 6.02 -3.04 22.23
N LEU A 58 6.26 -4.10 21.44
CA LEU A 58 5.19 -4.85 20.76
C LEU A 58 4.20 -5.56 21.69
N ALA A 59 4.62 -5.89 22.91
CA ALA A 59 3.76 -6.56 23.89
C ALA A 59 2.76 -5.61 24.57
N THR A 60 2.89 -4.30 24.36
CA THR A 60 2.07 -3.29 25.02
C THR A 60 0.99 -2.80 24.07
N TYR A 61 -0.24 -2.65 24.60
CA TYR A 61 -1.34 -2.09 23.82
C TYR A 61 -1.14 -0.57 23.66
N PRO A 62 -1.00 -0.04 22.43
CA PRO A 62 -0.83 1.39 22.22
C PRO A 62 -2.13 2.15 22.50
N THR A 63 -2.01 3.39 22.96
CA THR A 63 -3.16 4.28 23.09
C THR A 63 -3.67 4.68 21.71
N THR A 64 -4.98 4.89 21.56
CA THR A 64 -5.59 5.33 20.28
C THR A 64 -5.04 6.67 19.80
N VAL A 65 -4.64 7.55 20.72
CA VAL A 65 -4.08 8.87 20.40
C VAL A 65 -2.59 8.83 20.05
N GLY A 66 -1.91 7.70 20.29
CA GLY A 66 -0.46 7.58 20.14
C GLY A 66 0.32 8.29 21.25
N ILE A 67 1.63 8.11 21.24
CA ILE A 67 2.53 8.71 22.24
C ILE A 67 2.74 10.21 21.99
N PRO A 68 2.96 11.03 23.03
CA PRO A 68 3.19 12.47 22.87
C PRO A 68 4.33 12.82 21.90
N GLU A 69 5.43 12.08 21.94
CA GLU A 69 6.63 12.30 21.14
C GLU A 69 6.31 12.20 19.63
N LEU A 70 5.49 11.22 19.24
CA LEU A 70 5.06 11.04 17.85
C LEU A 70 4.17 12.19 17.36
N ARG A 71 3.39 12.81 18.24
CA ARG A 71 2.48 13.91 17.89
C ARG A 71 3.17 15.27 17.82
N GLN A 72 4.35 15.40 18.43
CA GLN A 72 5.12 16.64 18.49
C GLN A 72 6.28 16.68 17.48
N ALA A 73 6.61 15.55 16.86
CA ALA A 73 7.66 15.40 15.86
C ALA A 73 7.31 16.04 14.51
#